data_AF-A0A142XDG7-F1
#
_entry.id   AF-A0A142XDG7-F1
#
_cell.length_a   1.000
_cell.length_b   1.000
_cell.length_c   1.000
_cell.angle_alpha   90.00
_cell.angle_beta   90.00
_cell.angle_gamma   90.00
#
_symmetry.space_group_name_H-M   'P 1'
#
loop_
_entity.id
_entity.type
_entity.pdbx_description
1 polymer ?
#
loop_
_entity_poly.entity_id
_entity_poly.type
_entity_poly.pdbx_seq_one_letter_code
_entity_poly.pdbx_strand_id
1 'polypeptide(L)'
;MFDDLLNTGRKIEGVTDGTSNTALYAEVTAGYLSGGGGGKKNGDCFETTTSQPYQNLTWAQLQAGRAELLSRDYKTASLAGGWSPAWSYKGYPYVEGSPWRTWYNHLLPPNAPCWRPGDWWAIVVPASSYHTGGANVGMADGSVRFVRDGVDPDAWMSYGSRAGGEVGGSLD
;
A
#
# COMPACT_ATOMS: atom_id res chain seq x y z
N MET A 1 -13.31 -1.33 14.13
CA MET A 1 -12.38 -1.50 12.99
C MET A 1 -11.62 -2.83 13.05
N PHE A 2 -11.05 -3.26 14.19
CA PHE A 2 -10.29 -4.53 14.28
C PHE A 2 -10.94 -5.67 15.10
N ASP A 3 -12.21 -5.52 15.48
CA ASP A 3 -12.95 -6.53 16.28
C ASP A 3 -13.31 -7.82 15.49
N ASP A 4 -12.91 -7.88 14.22
CA ASP A 4 -13.25 -8.93 13.26
C ASP A 4 -12.10 -9.96 13.06
N LEU A 5 -11.08 -9.95 13.93
CA LEU A 5 -9.96 -10.89 13.88
C LEU A 5 -10.23 -12.25 14.57
N LEU A 6 -11.48 -12.52 14.98
CA LEU A 6 -11.88 -13.83 15.47
C LEU A 6 -11.79 -14.84 14.33
N ASN A 7 -10.91 -15.83 14.48
CA ASN A 7 -10.56 -16.89 13.51
C ASN A 7 -11.75 -17.82 13.21
N THR A 8 -12.75 -17.26 12.54
CA THR A 8 -14.00 -17.90 12.15
C THR A 8 -14.16 -17.68 10.66
N GLY A 9 -14.44 -18.76 9.91
CA GLY A 9 -14.66 -18.67 8.48
C GLY A 9 -15.74 -17.65 8.17
N ARG A 10 -15.45 -16.73 7.25
CA ARG A 10 -16.40 -15.71 6.80
C ARG A 10 -16.85 -16.05 5.40
N LYS A 11 -18.15 -16.04 5.20
CA LYS A 11 -18.73 -16.19 3.88
C LYS A 11 -18.52 -14.91 3.09
N ILE A 12 -18.51 -15.03 1.76
CA ILE A 12 -18.40 -13.87 0.87
C ILE A 12 -19.58 -12.88 1.06
N GLU A 13 -20.76 -13.38 1.48
CA GLU A 13 -21.91 -12.54 1.87
C GLU A 13 -21.64 -11.66 3.10
N GLY A 14 -20.57 -11.93 3.86
CA GLY A 14 -20.14 -11.12 5.00
C GLY A 14 -19.27 -9.92 4.63
N VAL A 15 -19.05 -9.65 3.34
CA VAL A 15 -18.44 -8.41 2.85
C VAL A 15 -19.54 -7.35 2.77
N THR A 16 -19.70 -6.57 3.84
CA THR A 16 -20.89 -5.73 4.05
C THR A 16 -20.85 -4.39 3.32
N ASP A 17 -19.68 -3.93 2.86
CA ASP A 17 -19.54 -2.83 1.89
C ASP A 17 -19.73 -3.27 0.43
N GLY A 18 -19.88 -4.58 0.20
CA GLY A 18 -20.05 -5.16 -1.12
C GLY A 18 -18.72 -5.52 -1.78
N THR A 19 -18.70 -6.68 -2.42
CA THR A 19 -17.50 -7.24 -3.07
C THR A 19 -16.95 -6.38 -4.21
N SER A 20 -17.77 -5.49 -4.77
CA SER A 20 -17.37 -4.51 -5.79
C SER A 20 -16.65 -3.29 -5.21
N ASN A 21 -16.68 -3.10 -3.89
CA ASN A 21 -16.04 -1.99 -3.16
C ASN A 21 -14.89 -2.46 -2.25
N THR A 22 -14.55 -3.75 -2.28
CA THR A 22 -13.40 -4.32 -1.55
C THR A 22 -12.30 -4.70 -2.53
N ALA A 23 -11.11 -4.14 -2.38
CA ALA A 23 -9.95 -4.49 -3.19
C ALA A 23 -9.40 -5.86 -2.79
N LEU A 24 -9.01 -6.67 -3.78
CA LEU A 24 -8.41 -8.00 -3.58
C LEU A 24 -6.94 -8.01 -3.98
N TYR A 25 -6.60 -7.41 -5.13
CA TYR A 25 -5.23 -7.28 -5.63
C TYR A 25 -5.06 -5.95 -6.36
N ALA A 26 -3.84 -5.44 -6.42
CA ALA A 26 -3.51 -4.24 -7.19
C ALA A 26 -2.17 -4.43 -7.89
N GLU A 27 -1.94 -3.62 -8.93
CA GLU A 27 -0.63 -3.54 -9.58
C GLU A 27 0.44 -3.07 -8.57
N VAL A 28 1.62 -3.68 -8.66
CA VAL A 28 2.84 -3.22 -7.98
C VAL A 28 3.97 -3.29 -8.98
N THR A 29 4.64 -2.17 -9.25
CA THR A 29 5.79 -2.18 -10.15
C THR A 29 7.01 -2.82 -9.47
N ALA A 30 7.74 -3.63 -10.24
CA ALA A 30 8.96 -4.25 -9.77
C ALA A 30 10.13 -3.24 -9.77
N GLY A 31 11.00 -3.40 -8.77
CA GLY A 31 12.29 -2.73 -8.67
C GLY A 31 13.34 -3.37 -9.57
N TYR A 32 14.60 -3.04 -9.34
CA TYR A 32 15.70 -3.60 -10.12
C TYR A 32 15.99 -5.06 -9.69
N LEU A 33 16.17 -5.94 -10.69
CA LEU A 33 16.55 -7.35 -10.47
C LEU A 33 17.98 -7.54 -9.92
N SER A 34 18.75 -6.45 -9.83
CA SER A 34 20.09 -6.40 -9.25
C SER A 34 20.16 -5.22 -8.28
N GLY A 35 20.71 -5.45 -7.08
CA GLY A 35 20.90 -4.41 -6.08
C GLY A 35 21.67 -3.19 -6.63
N GLY A 36 21.37 -2.00 -6.10
CA GLY A 36 22.09 -0.77 -6.45
C GLY A 36 21.55 0.01 -7.66
N GLY A 37 20.34 -0.29 -8.14
CA GLY A 37 19.65 0.57 -9.10
C GLY A 37 19.36 1.96 -8.51
N GLY A 38 19.48 3.02 -9.32
CA GLY A 38 19.10 4.38 -8.91
C GLY A 38 17.61 4.43 -8.58
N GLY A 39 17.26 4.75 -7.34
CA GLY A 39 15.91 4.55 -6.79
C GLY A 39 14.79 5.11 -7.67
N LYS A 40 13.91 4.23 -8.14
CA LYS A 40 12.69 4.56 -8.88
C LYS A 40 11.55 4.75 -7.91
N LYS A 41 10.88 5.90 -7.98
CA LYS A 41 9.69 6.23 -7.16
C LYS A 41 8.70 5.07 -7.05
N ASN A 42 8.30 4.51 -8.19
CA ASN A 42 7.27 3.49 -8.26
C ASN A 42 7.83 2.08 -7.99
N GLY A 43 9.10 1.82 -8.32
CA GLY A 43 9.71 0.48 -8.31
C GLY A 43 10.49 0.13 -7.05
N ASP A 44 10.88 1.12 -6.24
CA ASP A 44 11.69 0.90 -5.05
C ASP A 44 10.97 1.37 -3.77
N CYS A 45 11.58 1.11 -2.62
CA CYS A 45 11.15 1.65 -1.32
C CYS A 45 12.28 2.44 -0.70
N PHE A 46 11.92 3.49 0.02
CA PHE A 46 12.84 4.47 0.57
C PHE A 46 12.82 4.45 2.09
N GLU A 47 13.95 4.73 2.71
CA GLU A 47 14.07 4.83 4.16
C GLU A 47 13.43 6.12 4.67
N THR A 48 12.70 6.05 5.78
CA THR A 48 12.10 7.23 6.43
C THR A 48 11.83 6.97 7.91
N THR A 49 11.21 7.95 8.58
CA THR A 49 10.66 7.82 9.93
C THR A 49 9.23 8.32 9.97
N THR A 50 8.46 7.77 10.90
CA THR A 50 7.10 8.21 11.25
C THR A 50 7.02 8.40 12.75
N SER A 51 6.22 9.35 13.21
CA SER A 51 5.92 9.54 14.63
C SER A 51 4.83 8.59 15.14
N GLN A 52 4.14 7.91 14.22
CA GLN A 52 3.04 7.00 14.55
C GLN A 52 3.56 5.59 14.91
N PRO A 53 2.87 4.86 15.81
CA PRO A 53 3.14 3.44 16.00
C PRO A 53 2.82 2.66 14.72
N TYR A 54 3.31 1.43 14.57
CA TYR A 54 2.96 0.58 13.42
C TYR A 54 1.92 -0.50 13.73
N GLN A 55 1.63 -0.75 15.01
CA GLN A 55 0.64 -1.74 15.48
C GLN A 55 -0.51 -1.04 16.20
N ASN A 56 -1.72 -1.60 16.08
CA ASN A 56 -2.94 -1.16 16.79
C ASN A 56 -3.27 0.33 16.60
N LEU A 57 -3.05 0.85 15.39
CA LEU A 57 -3.32 2.22 15.03
C LEU A 57 -4.83 2.53 15.06
N THR A 58 -5.19 3.69 15.63
CA THR A 58 -6.51 4.28 15.41
C THR A 58 -6.61 4.90 14.02
N TRP A 59 -7.84 5.15 13.55
CA TRP A 59 -8.07 5.82 12.26
C TRP A 59 -7.35 7.17 12.15
N ALA A 60 -7.40 7.98 13.20
CA ALA A 60 -6.73 9.28 13.24
C ALA A 60 -5.20 9.14 13.12
N GLN A 61 -4.61 8.10 13.72
CA GLN A 61 -3.17 7.84 13.60
C GLN A 61 -2.79 7.32 12.21
N LEU A 62 -3.64 6.53 11.56
CA LEU A 62 -3.45 6.15 10.15
C LEU A 62 -3.44 7.38 9.25
N GLN A 63 -4.40 8.30 9.43
CA GLN A 63 -4.45 9.56 8.68
C GLN A 63 -3.22 10.44 8.93
N ALA A 64 -2.79 10.56 10.20
CA ALA A 64 -1.59 11.31 10.55
C ALA A 64 -0.32 10.71 9.92
N GLY A 65 -0.14 9.40 10.02
CA GLY A 65 1.00 8.69 9.42
C GLY A 65 1.01 8.80 7.89
N ARG A 66 -0.17 8.73 7.26
CA ARG A 66 -0.34 9.00 5.83
C ARG A 66 0.15 10.39 5.46
N ALA A 67 -0.29 11.41 6.19
CA ALA A 67 0.10 12.80 5.94
C ALA A 67 1.62 13.00 6.11
N GLU A 68 2.23 12.41 7.15
CA GLU A 68 3.68 12.43 7.36
C GLU A 68 4.43 11.84 6.17
N LEU A 69 4.03 10.64 5.71
CA LEU A 69 4.70 9.95 4.60
C LEU A 69 4.51 10.65 3.25
N LEU A 70 3.33 11.23 2.99
CA LEU A 70 3.08 12.01 1.77
C LEU A 70 3.88 13.32 1.74
N SER A 71 4.30 13.84 2.89
CA SER A 71 5.14 15.05 2.95
C SER A 71 6.63 14.79 2.66
N ARG A 72 7.06 13.52 2.60
CA ARG A 72 8.46 13.15 2.37
C ARG A 72 8.82 13.20 0.88
N ASP A 73 10.04 13.63 0.57
CA ASP A 73 10.58 13.59 -0.79
C ASP A 73 11.53 12.40 -0.98
N TYR A 74 11.08 11.42 -1.78
CA TYR A 74 11.84 10.22 -2.12
C TYR A 74 13.18 10.53 -2.79
N LYS A 75 13.33 11.68 -3.46
CA LYS A 75 14.58 12.07 -4.14
C LYS A 75 15.71 12.35 -3.17
N THR A 76 15.38 12.69 -1.93
CA THR A 76 16.34 13.01 -0.87
C THR A 76 16.57 11.83 0.08
N ALA A 77 15.76 10.79 -0.03
CA ALA A 77 15.84 9.60 0.80
C ALA A 77 16.78 8.55 0.22
N SER A 78 17.44 7.79 1.10
CA SER A 78 18.15 6.58 0.70
C SER A 78 17.15 5.46 0.41
N LEU A 79 17.58 4.47 -0.39
CA LEU A 79 16.83 3.22 -0.51
C LEU A 79 16.71 2.50 0.83
N ALA A 80 15.60 1.79 1.02
CA ALA A 80 15.27 1.09 2.26
C ALA A 80 16.34 0.05 2.63
N GLY A 81 16.59 -0.11 3.94
CA GLY A 81 17.44 -1.17 4.48
C GLY A 81 18.91 -0.82 4.69
N GLY A 82 19.40 0.29 4.10
CA GLY A 82 20.75 0.79 4.37
C GLY A 82 21.90 -0.15 3.99
N TRP A 83 21.65 -1.14 3.13
CA TRP A 83 22.65 -2.12 2.69
C TRP A 83 23.44 -1.66 1.47
N SER A 84 24.60 -2.28 1.24
CA SER A 84 25.41 -2.12 0.03
C SER A 84 25.63 -3.50 -0.63
N PRO A 85 25.10 -3.74 -1.85
CA PRO A 85 24.27 -2.82 -2.63
C PRO A 85 22.89 -2.60 -2.00
N ALA A 86 22.27 -1.47 -2.34
CA ALA A 86 20.97 -1.09 -1.82
C ALA A 86 19.85 -2.07 -2.22
N TRP A 87 18.89 -2.25 -1.31
CA TRP A 87 17.70 -3.08 -1.55
C TRP A 87 16.81 -2.44 -2.61
N SER A 88 16.52 -3.19 -3.68
CA SER A 88 15.71 -2.73 -4.83
C SER A 88 14.83 -3.85 -5.38
N TYR A 89 14.44 -4.78 -4.52
CA TYR A 89 13.79 -6.03 -4.92
C TYR A 89 12.27 -6.05 -4.70
N LYS A 90 11.60 -4.90 -4.69
CA LYS A 90 10.12 -4.89 -4.67
C LYS A 90 9.61 -5.59 -5.95
N GLY A 91 8.53 -6.36 -5.84
CA GLY A 91 7.95 -7.13 -6.94
C GLY A 91 8.73 -8.38 -7.37
N TYR A 92 9.78 -8.78 -6.66
CA TYR A 92 10.67 -9.91 -7.00
C TYR A 92 11.25 -10.55 -5.71
N PRO A 93 11.50 -11.88 -5.56
CA PRO A 93 11.59 -12.98 -6.55
C PRO A 93 10.38 -13.93 -6.73
N TYR A 94 9.16 -13.56 -6.36
CA TYR A 94 7.98 -14.46 -6.39
C TYR A 94 8.07 -15.74 -5.51
N VAL A 95 9.20 -15.97 -4.83
CA VAL A 95 9.37 -17.07 -3.85
C VAL A 95 9.12 -16.65 -2.40
N GLU A 96 8.77 -15.38 -2.18
CA GLU A 96 8.57 -14.81 -0.85
C GLU A 96 7.26 -14.01 -0.82
N GLY A 97 6.34 -14.40 0.07
CA GLY A 97 5.06 -13.73 0.29
C GLY A 97 5.13 -12.75 1.46
N SER A 98 5.81 -11.64 1.26
CA SER A 98 5.96 -10.58 2.27
C SER A 98 5.61 -9.20 1.70
N PRO A 99 5.24 -8.22 2.56
CA PRO A 99 4.94 -6.85 2.15
C PRO A 99 6.02 -6.19 1.29
N TRP A 100 7.30 -6.38 1.62
CA TRP A 100 8.39 -5.79 0.86
C TRP A 100 8.66 -6.49 -0.48
N ARG A 101 8.04 -7.65 -0.75
CA ARG A 101 8.19 -8.39 -2.01
C ARG A 101 6.98 -8.21 -2.90
N THR A 102 5.93 -9.00 -2.70
CA THR A 102 4.84 -9.17 -3.68
C THR A 102 3.49 -8.65 -3.19
N TRP A 103 3.41 -8.05 -2.00
CA TRP A 103 2.15 -7.48 -1.50
C TRP A 103 2.14 -5.95 -1.61
N TYR A 104 0.99 -5.35 -1.28
CA TYR A 104 0.78 -3.92 -1.19
C TYR A 104 -0.16 -3.62 0.00
N ASN A 105 -0.34 -2.35 0.33
CA ASN A 105 -1.33 -1.88 1.29
C ASN A 105 -1.97 -0.55 0.87
N HIS A 106 -3.06 -0.19 1.55
CA HIS A 106 -3.94 0.92 1.21
C HIS A 106 -3.62 2.23 1.95
N LEU A 107 -2.47 2.32 2.63
CA LEU A 107 -2.18 3.52 3.42
C LEU A 107 -1.95 4.76 2.55
N LEU A 108 -1.24 4.62 1.43
CA LEU A 108 -1.02 5.72 0.49
C LEU A 108 -1.74 5.45 -0.84
N PRO A 109 -2.18 6.51 -1.57
CA PRO A 109 -2.76 6.39 -2.90
C PRO A 109 -1.83 5.71 -3.93
N PRO A 110 -2.38 5.29 -5.08
CA PRO A 110 -1.59 4.75 -6.17
C PRO A 110 -0.40 5.64 -6.56
N ASN A 111 0.72 5.01 -6.91
CA ASN A 111 1.96 5.65 -7.36
C ASN A 111 2.60 6.63 -6.36
N ALA A 112 2.16 6.65 -5.10
CA ALA A 112 2.93 7.26 -4.02
C ALA A 112 4.25 6.49 -3.79
N PRO A 113 5.32 7.14 -3.29
CA PRO A 113 6.55 6.44 -2.97
C PRO A 113 6.32 5.37 -1.90
N CYS A 114 6.97 4.22 -2.05
CA CYS A 114 7.01 3.21 -1.00
C CYS A 114 7.99 3.64 0.10
N TRP A 115 7.63 3.43 1.36
CA TRP A 115 8.38 3.89 2.52
C TRP A 115 8.62 2.78 3.53
N ARG A 116 9.84 2.68 4.07
CA ARG A 116 10.20 1.85 5.22
C ARG A 116 10.43 2.78 6.43
N PRO A 117 9.47 2.88 7.38
CA PRO A 117 9.62 3.74 8.55
C PRO A 117 10.40 3.01 9.66
N GLY A 118 11.73 2.95 9.55
CA GLY A 118 12.64 2.39 10.56
C GLY A 118 12.59 0.85 10.74
N ASP A 119 11.46 0.21 10.45
CA ASP A 119 11.23 -1.23 10.58
C ASP A 119 10.62 -1.81 9.29
N TRP A 120 11.03 -3.04 8.94
CA TRP A 120 10.49 -3.79 7.79
C TRP A 120 9.03 -4.21 8.01
N TRP A 121 8.63 -4.44 9.27
CA TRP A 121 7.25 -4.78 9.62
C TRP A 121 6.30 -3.58 9.51
N ALA A 122 6.84 -2.36 9.43
CA ALA A 122 6.08 -1.12 9.28
C ALA A 122 6.05 -0.62 7.81
N ILE A 123 6.56 -1.40 6.85
CA ILE A 123 6.72 -0.94 5.48
C ILE A 123 5.37 -0.61 4.82
N VAL A 124 5.35 0.51 4.11
CA VAL A 124 4.19 1.04 3.40
C VAL A 124 4.44 0.90 1.92
N VAL A 125 3.70 -0.01 1.29
CA VAL A 125 3.89 -0.39 -0.13
C VAL A 125 2.61 -0.06 -0.88
N PRO A 126 2.52 1.11 -1.54
CA PRO A 126 1.32 1.50 -2.26
C PRO A 126 1.14 0.66 -3.53
N ALA A 127 -0.10 0.59 -4.02
CA ALA A 127 -0.34 0.19 -5.40
C ALA A 127 0.51 1.07 -6.33
N SER A 128 1.10 0.48 -7.36
CA SER A 128 1.97 1.20 -8.29
C SER A 128 1.91 0.62 -9.68
N SER A 129 1.94 1.51 -10.67
CA SER A 129 1.85 1.20 -12.08
C SER A 129 2.77 2.09 -12.92
N TYR A 130 2.98 1.68 -14.17
CA TYR A 130 3.53 2.54 -15.22
C TYR A 130 2.44 3.12 -16.14
N HIS A 131 1.17 2.75 -15.91
CA HIS A 131 0.05 3.43 -16.54
C HIS A 131 -0.02 4.89 -16.08
N THR A 132 -0.34 5.79 -17.01
CA THR A 132 -0.36 7.22 -16.71
C THR A 132 -1.55 7.57 -15.81
N GLY A 133 -1.26 8.18 -14.65
CA GLY A 133 -2.26 8.79 -13.78
C GLY A 133 -3.04 7.83 -12.88
N GLY A 134 -2.60 6.58 -12.73
CA GLY A 134 -3.27 5.61 -11.85
C GLY A 134 -2.71 4.20 -11.91
N ALA A 135 -3.43 3.26 -11.30
CA ALA A 135 -3.13 1.84 -11.30
C ALA A 135 -4.42 1.01 -11.43
N ASN A 136 -4.33 -0.18 -12.01
CA ASN A 136 -5.45 -1.13 -12.00
C ASN A 136 -5.54 -1.86 -10.65
N VAL A 137 -6.77 -2.03 -10.18
CA VAL A 137 -7.12 -2.71 -8.94
C VAL A 137 -8.19 -3.75 -9.23
N GLY A 138 -7.93 -4.99 -8.84
CA GLY A 138 -8.89 -6.09 -8.89
C GLY A 138 -9.74 -6.12 -7.64
N MET A 139 -11.05 -6.13 -7.83
CA MET A 139 -12.05 -6.13 -6.77
C MET A 139 -12.39 -7.56 -6.33
N ALA A 140 -12.99 -7.72 -5.15
CA ALA A 140 -13.39 -9.02 -4.62
C ALA A 140 -14.51 -9.70 -5.43
N ASP A 141 -15.27 -8.95 -6.22
CA ASP A 141 -16.25 -9.48 -7.19
C ASP A 141 -15.64 -9.91 -8.53
N GLY A 142 -14.32 -9.75 -8.70
CA GLY A 142 -13.58 -10.05 -9.93
C GLY A 142 -13.58 -8.93 -10.97
N SER A 143 -14.28 -7.82 -10.74
CA SER A 143 -14.17 -6.63 -11.59
C SER A 143 -12.80 -5.96 -11.44
N VAL A 144 -12.42 -5.17 -12.45
CA VAL A 144 -11.18 -4.37 -12.43
C VAL A 144 -11.55 -2.90 -12.52
N ARG A 145 -10.95 -2.08 -11.68
CA ARG A 145 -11.11 -0.62 -11.68
C ARG A 145 -9.76 0.07 -11.86
N PHE A 146 -9.74 1.12 -12.66
CA PHE A 146 -8.59 2.01 -12.75
C PHE A 146 -8.71 3.12 -11.70
N VAL A 147 -7.83 3.12 -10.72
CA VAL A 147 -7.83 4.10 -9.62
C VAL A 147 -6.78 5.16 -9.89
N ARG A 148 -7.20 6.43 -9.86
CA ARG A 148 -6.33 7.56 -10.18
C ARG A 148 -5.35 7.87 -9.05
N ASP A 149 -4.19 8.41 -9.39
CA ASP A 149 -3.18 8.85 -8.42
C ASP A 149 -3.71 9.90 -7.43
N GLY A 150 -4.64 10.74 -7.91
CA GLY A 150 -5.29 11.82 -7.15
C GLY A 150 -6.57 11.40 -6.42
N VAL A 151 -6.82 10.10 -6.26
CA VAL A 151 -7.96 9.59 -5.47
C VAL A 151 -7.90 10.16 -4.05
N ASP A 152 -9.08 10.45 -3.47
CA ASP A 152 -9.15 10.81 -2.07
C ASP A 152 -8.51 9.70 -1.21
N PRO A 153 -7.50 10.01 -0.38
CA PRO A 153 -6.76 8.97 0.31
C PRO A 153 -7.58 8.20 1.36
N ASP A 154 -8.65 8.80 1.92
CA ASP A 154 -9.55 8.10 2.86
C ASP A 154 -10.49 7.17 2.11
N ALA A 155 -11.03 7.59 0.97
CA ALA A 155 -11.74 6.72 0.04
C ALA A 155 -10.87 5.55 -0.42
N TRP A 156 -9.61 5.76 -0.78
CA TRP A 156 -8.71 4.66 -1.14
C TRP A 156 -8.48 3.67 0.00
N MET A 157 -8.38 4.17 1.23
CA MET A 157 -8.16 3.33 2.41
C MET A 157 -9.39 2.48 2.75
N SER A 158 -10.61 3.00 2.55
CA SER A 158 -11.83 2.25 2.82
C SER A 158 -11.96 0.99 1.94
N TYR A 159 -11.44 1.02 0.71
CA TYR A 159 -11.41 -0.14 -0.18
C TYR A 159 -10.49 -1.27 0.30
N GLY A 160 -9.61 -1.02 1.28
CA GLY A 160 -8.80 -2.06 1.94
C GLY A 160 -9.55 -2.86 3.01
N SER A 161 -10.83 -2.59 3.20
CA SER A 161 -11.70 -3.18 4.20
C SER A 161 -12.91 -3.87 3.56
N ARG A 162 -13.59 -4.71 4.36
CA ARG A 162 -14.84 -5.39 4.02
C ARG A 162 -16.05 -4.92 4.83
N ALA A 163 -15.83 -4.03 5.80
CA ALA A 163 -16.78 -3.74 6.88
C ALA A 163 -17.60 -2.46 6.64
N GLY A 164 -17.35 -1.70 5.56
CA GLY A 164 -18.19 -0.60 5.10
C GLY A 164 -18.47 0.53 6.09
N GLY A 165 -17.49 0.83 6.96
CA GLY A 165 -17.61 1.86 7.99
C GLY A 165 -16.38 2.77 8.13
N GLU A 166 -15.33 2.53 7.34
CA GLU A 166 -14.26 3.49 7.13
C GLU A 166 -14.82 4.67 6.32
N VAL A 167 -14.94 5.83 6.94
CA VAL A 167 -15.48 7.03 6.30
C VAL A 167 -14.66 7.37 5.04
N GLY A 168 -15.25 7.30 3.84
CA GLY A 168 -14.60 7.73 2.59
C GLY A 168 -15.46 7.41 1.35
N GLY A 169 -15.71 8.41 0.50
CA GLY A 169 -16.64 8.35 -0.64
C GLY A 169 -16.22 7.47 -1.82
N SER A 170 -16.92 7.63 -2.95
CA SER A 170 -16.70 6.84 -4.17
C SER A 170 -15.33 7.08 -4.83
N LEU A 171 -14.83 6.13 -5.62
CA LEU A 171 -13.56 6.22 -6.37
C LEU A 171 -13.67 7.03 -7.68
N ASP A 172 -14.82 7.63 -7.93
CA ASP A 172 -15.19 8.23 -9.23
C ASP A 172 -14.57 9.61 -9.48
#